data_AF-A0AB37ANW8-F1
#
_entry.id   AF-A0AB37ANW8-F1
#
_cell.length_a   1.000
_cell.length_b   1.000
_cell.length_c   1.000
_cell.angle_alpha   90.00
_cell.angle_beta   90.00
_cell.angle_gamma   90.00
#
_symmetry.space_group_name_H-M   'P 1'
#
loop_
_entity.id
_entity.type
_entity.pdbx_description
1 polymer ?
#
loop_
_entity_poly.entity_id
_entity_poly.type
_entity_poly.pdbx_seq_one_letter_code
_entity_poly.pdbx_strand_id
1 'polypeptide(L)'
;MANPVTVMMNDGRRVEFSDAAALGRFAASRAFHLESLLYACSDDGFAAFQEMQTDARTNLLWLMQDLASEVRELTCAVSTEHAAAVAGEQREEANHG
;
A
#
# COMPACT_ATOMS: atom_id res chain seq x y z
N MET A 1 -7.45 -13.50 -19.97
CA MET A 1 -6.18 -13.31 -19.24
C MET A 1 -6.36 -12.08 -18.36
N ALA A 2 -5.87 -12.10 -17.12
CA ALA A 2 -5.88 -10.90 -16.29
C ALA A 2 -4.86 -9.90 -16.83
N ASN A 3 -5.19 -8.61 -16.81
CA ASN A 3 -4.32 -7.57 -17.33
C ASN A 3 -3.28 -7.19 -16.27
N PRO A 4 -1.98 -7.16 -16.62
CA PRO A 4 -0.95 -6.74 -15.69
C PRO A 4 -1.13 -5.28 -15.32
N VAL A 5 -0.85 -4.95 -14.05
CA VAL A 5 -0.95 -3.60 -13.51
C VAL A 5 0.45 -3.08 -13.24
N THR A 6 0.77 -1.89 -13.76
CA THR A 6 2.03 -1.18 -13.47
C THR A 6 1.74 -0.03 -12.52
N VAL A 7 2.46 0.03 -11.40
CA VAL A 7 2.43 1.15 -10.46
C VAL A 7 3.77 1.89 -10.49
N MET A 8 3.71 3.22 -10.55
CA MET A 8 4.86 4.10 -10.37
C MET A 8 4.89 4.55 -8.92
N MET A 9 5.96 4.21 -8.20
CA MET A 9 6.16 4.59 -6.81
C MET A 9 6.80 5.99 -6.72
N ASN A 10 6.61 6.69 -5.61
CA ASN A 10 7.18 8.03 -5.41
C ASN A 10 8.70 8.06 -5.36
N ASP A 11 9.35 6.94 -5.05
CA ASP A 11 10.81 6.79 -5.14
C ASP A 11 11.31 6.54 -6.57
N GLY A 12 10.41 6.60 -7.56
CA GLY A 12 10.70 6.41 -8.98
C GLY A 12 10.79 4.94 -9.39
N ARG A 13 10.59 3.99 -8.47
CA ARG A 13 10.52 2.56 -8.84
C ARG A 13 9.24 2.28 -9.59
N ARG A 14 9.36 1.47 -10.63
CA ARG A 14 8.23 0.86 -11.34
C ARG A 14 8.02 -0.55 -10.83
N VAL A 15 6.81 -0.85 -10.37
CA VAL A 15 6.43 -2.18 -9.86
C VAL A 15 5.32 -2.75 -10.74
N GLU A 16 5.46 -4.01 -11.13
CA GLU A 16 4.49 -4.71 -11.99
C GLU A 16 3.81 -5.85 -11.21
N PHE A 17 2.49 -5.92 -11.35
CA PHE A 17 1.63 -6.93 -10.73
C PHE A 17 0.94 -7.74 -11.82
N SER A 18 0.74 -9.04 -11.57
CA SER A 18 0.06 -9.93 -12.53
C SER A 18 -1.37 -9.51 -12.85
N ASP A 19 -2.03 -8.88 -11.88
CA ASP A 19 -3.41 -8.42 -11.94
C ASP A 19 -3.72 -7.46 -10.77
N ALA A 20 -4.91 -6.84 -10.81
CA ALA A 20 -5.38 -5.93 -9.76
C ALA A 20 -5.53 -6.60 -8.39
N ALA A 21 -5.82 -7.91 -8.33
CA ALA A 21 -5.93 -8.63 -7.06
C ALA A 21 -4.55 -8.86 -6.41
N ALA A 22 -3.50 -9.09 -7.21
CA ALA A 22 -2.12 -9.17 -6.76
C ALA A 22 -1.64 -7.83 -6.20
N LEU A 23 -1.98 -6.71 -6.87
CA LEU A 23 -1.76 -5.37 -6.33
C LEU A 23 -2.48 -5.18 -4.98
N GLY A 24 -3.77 -5.54 -4.91
CA GLY A 24 -4.56 -5.42 -3.66
C GLY A 24 -3.97 -6.23 -2.50
N ARG A 25 -3.55 -7.48 -2.73
CA ARG A 25 -2.89 -8.31 -1.70
C ARG A 25 -1.56 -7.71 -1.25
N PHE A 26 -0.78 -7.16 -2.18
CA PHE A 26 0.47 -6.49 -1.85
C PHE A 26 0.22 -5.23 -1.00
N ALA A 27 -0.73 -4.38 -1.39
CA ALA A 27 -1.14 -3.19 -0.63
C ALA A 27 -1.58 -3.56 0.79
N ALA A 28 -2.42 -4.59 0.94
CA ALA A 28 -2.86 -5.09 2.24
C ALA A 28 -1.70 -5.61 3.10
N SER A 29 -0.74 -6.33 2.50
CA SER A 29 0.46 -6.79 3.21
C SER A 29 1.31 -5.62 3.72
N ARG A 30 1.51 -4.57 2.91
CA ARG A 30 2.23 -3.36 3.35
C ARG A 30 1.50 -2.62 4.47
N ALA A 31 0.17 -2.51 4.38
CA ALA A 31 -0.64 -1.92 5.43
C ALA A 31 -0.53 -2.69 6.76
N PHE A 32 -0.58 -4.03 6.70
CA PHE A 32 -0.41 -4.88 7.88
C PHE A 32 0.98 -4.74 8.53
N HIS A 33 2.03 -4.59 7.72
CA HIS A 33 3.36 -4.31 8.25
C HIS A 33 3.42 -2.96 8.99
N LEU A 34 2.74 -1.93 8.46
CA LEU A 34 2.65 -0.62 9.12
C LEU A 34 1.88 -0.72 10.44
N GLU A 35 0.75 -1.42 10.43
CA GLU A 35 -0.05 -1.68 11.62
C GLU A 35 0.77 -2.38 12.71
N SER A 36 1.55 -3.40 12.34
CA SER A 36 2.42 -4.13 13.28
C SER A 36 3.47 -3.23 13.91
N LEU A 37 4.07 -2.32 13.12
CA LEU A 37 5.04 -1.35 13.62
C LEU A 37 4.40 -0.33 14.57
N LEU A 38 3.24 0.22 14.19
CA LEU A 38 2.48 1.14 15.04
C LEU A 38 2.05 0.49 16.35
N TYR A 39 1.61 -0.77 16.29
CA TYR A 39 1.24 -1.54 17.47
C TYR A 39 2.44 -1.74 18.42
N ALA A 40 3.63 -2.03 17.88
CA ALA A 40 4.86 -2.11 18.66
C ALA A 40 5.26 -0.80 19.35
N CYS A 41 4.67 0.33 18.94
CA CYS A 41 4.87 1.65 19.55
C CYS A 41 3.65 2.15 20.34
N SER A 42 2.60 1.34 20.48
CA SER A 42 1.40 1.64 21.28
C SER A 42 1.66 1.47 22.78
N ASP A 43 0.72 1.82 23.66
CA ASP A 43 0.87 1.94 25.12
C ASP A 43 1.89 0.98 25.77
N ASP A 44 1.75 -0.33 25.59
CA ASP A 44 2.67 -1.33 26.18
C ASP A 44 4.08 -1.33 25.55
N GLY A 45 4.19 -1.00 24.26
CA GLY A 45 5.44 -0.89 23.51
C GLY A 45 6.06 0.52 23.52
N PHE A 46 5.31 1.54 23.95
CA PHE A 46 5.76 2.93 23.91
C PHE A 46 6.92 3.20 24.87
N ALA A 47 6.94 2.56 26.03
CA ALA A 47 8.07 2.63 26.95
C ALA A 47 9.35 2.07 26.30
N ALA A 48 9.27 0.89 25.67
CA ALA A 48 10.38 0.29 24.96
C ALA A 48 10.86 1.17 23.79
N PHE A 49 9.94 1.80 23.06
CA PHE A 49 10.24 2.77 22.01
C PHE A 49 10.98 4.01 22.54
N GLN A 50 10.59 4.53 23.71
CA GLN A 50 11.28 5.67 24.34
C GLN A 50 12.69 5.31 24.83
N GLU A 51 12.88 4.09 25.31
CA GLU A 51 14.17 3.58 25.79
C GLU A 51 15.17 3.29 24.65
N MET A 52 14.71 3.24 23.40
CA MET A 52 15.59 3.11 22.23
C MET A 52 16.57 4.29 22.13
N GLN A 53 17.78 4.00 21.63
CA GLN A 53 18.73 5.03 21.21
C GLN A 53 18.07 5.98 20.21
N THR A 54 18.37 7.28 20.32
CA THR A 54 17.75 8.32 19.48
C THR A 54 17.85 8.03 17.99
N ASP A 55 18.98 7.50 17.52
CA ASP A 55 19.18 7.16 16.12
C ASP A 55 18.31 5.97 15.69
N ALA A 56 18.19 4.95 16.54
CA ALA A 56 17.34 3.80 16.29
C ALA A 56 15.86 4.19 16.22
N ARG A 57 15.43 5.06 17.15
CA ARG A 57 14.08 5.62 17.17
C ARG A 57 13.78 6.45 15.92
N THR A 58 14.71 7.32 15.52
CA THR A 58 14.58 8.15 14.31
C THR A 58 14.47 7.27 13.05
N ASN A 59 15.33 6.26 12.93
CA ASN A 59 15.28 5.32 11.80
C ASN A 59 13.95 4.56 11.73
N LEU A 60 13.41 4.14 12.87
CA LEU A 60 12.12 3.46 12.94
C LEU A 60 10.96 4.39 12.51
N LEU A 61 10.99 5.65 12.93
CA LEU A 61 10.00 6.65 12.50
C LEU A 61 10.07 6.92 10.99
N TRP A 62 11.26 7.05 10.42
CA TRP A 62 11.43 7.18 8.97
C TRP A 62 10.91 5.95 8.22
N LEU A 63 11.23 4.74 8.69
CA LEU A 63 10.70 3.52 8.10
C LEU A 63 9.16 3.48 8.10
N MET A 64 8.52 3.86 9.20
CA MET A 64 7.06 3.92 9.28
C MET A 64 6.48 4.99 8.35
N GLN A 65 7.13 6.15 8.23
CA GLN A 65 6.72 7.23 7.34
C GLN A 65 6.82 6.81 5.86
N ASP A 66 7.90 6.14 5.49
CA ASP A 66 8.10 5.62 4.13
C ASP A 66 7.05 4.57 3.80
N LEU A 67 6.82 3.63 4.73
CA LEU A 67 5.80 2.59 4.57
C LEU A 67 4.38 3.18 4.49
N ALA A 68 4.07 4.21 5.28
CA ALA A 68 2.79 4.91 5.19
C ALA A 68 2.60 5.62 3.85
N SER A 69 3.66 6.24 3.32
CA SER A 69 3.63 6.87 1.99
C SER A 69 3.42 5.82 0.90
N GLU A 70 4.12 4.70 0.98
CA GLU A 70 3.96 3.56 0.07
C GLU A 70 2.53 3.01 0.10
N VAL A 71 1.95 2.78 1.28
CA VAL A 71 0.57 2.29 1.43
C VAL A 71 -0.43 3.28 0.80
N ARG A 72 -0.22 4.59 0.97
CA ARG A 72 -1.08 5.60 0.33
C ARG A 72 -1.05 5.49 -1.18
N GLU A 73 0.13 5.36 -1.78
CA GLU A 73 0.29 5.22 -3.24
C GLU A 73 -0.37 3.95 -3.76
N LEU A 74 -0.12 2.82 -3.09
CA LEU A 74 -0.72 1.54 -3.44
C LEU A 74 -2.24 1.59 -3.34
N THR A 75 -2.78 2.27 -2.33
CA THR A 75 -4.23 2.47 -2.16
C THR A 75 -4.82 3.30 -3.30
N CYS A 76 -4.12 4.37 -3.73
CA CYS A 76 -4.53 5.15 -4.90
C CYS A 76 -4.54 4.27 -6.16
N ALA A 77 -3.49 3.49 -6.40
CA ALA A 77 -3.40 2.60 -7.55
C ALA A 77 -4.53 1.55 -7.55
N VAL A 78 -4.80 0.90 -6.41
CA VAL A 78 -5.93 -0.04 -6.26
C VAL A 78 -7.26 0.64 -6.60
N SER A 79 -7.47 1.87 -6.13
CA SER A 79 -8.70 2.62 -6.38
C SER A 79 -8.87 2.95 -7.87
N THR A 80 -7.79 3.33 -8.54
CA THR A 80 -7.78 3.62 -9.99
C THR A 80 -8.10 2.38 -10.81
N GLU A 81 -7.47 1.24 -10.51
CA GLU A 81 -7.73 -0.03 -11.19
C GLU A 81 -9.17 -0.49 -10.96
N HIS A 82 -9.70 -0.34 -9.75
CA HIS A 82 -11.08 -0.66 -9.45
C HIS A 82 -12.06 0.22 -10.26
N ALA A 83 -11.82 1.53 -10.33
CA ALA A 83 -12.65 2.43 -11.12
C ALA A 83 -12.60 2.10 -12.63
N ALA A 84 -11.42 1.74 -13.15
CA ALA A 84 -11.25 1.34 -14.54
C ALA A 84 -12.00 0.04 -14.87
N ALA A 85 -11.98 -0.94 -13.97
CA ALA A 85 -12.74 -2.19 -14.11
C ALA A 85 -14.26 -1.93 -14.20
N VAL A 86 -14.80 -1.14 -13.26
CA VAL A 86 -16.23 -0.80 -13.23
C VAL A 86 -16.67 -0.04 -14.49
N ALA A 87 -15.85 0.91 -14.96
CA ALA A 87 -16.15 1.66 -16.19
C ALA A 87 -16.13 0.76 -17.44
N GLY A 88 -15.28 -0.27 -17.47
CA GLY A 88 -15.23 -1.27 -18.53
C GLY A 88 -16.51 -2.12 -18.59
N GLU A 89 -16.95 -2.63 -17.44
CA GLU A 89 -18.16 -3.45 -17.31
C GLU A 89 -19.41 -2.68 -17.77
N GLN A 90 -19.58 -1.43 -17.33
CA GLN A 90 -20.72 -0.59 -17.75
C GLN A 90 -20.77 -0.33 -19.26
N ARG A 91 -19.60 -0.25 -19.92
CA ARG A 91 -19.52 -0.03 -21.36
C ARG A 91 -19.84 -1.29 -22.16
N GLU A 92 -19.52 -2.48 -21.63
CA GLU A 92 -19.89 -3.75 -22.25
C GLU A 92 -21.39 -4.02 -22.13
N GLU A 93 -22.00 -3.73 -20.96
CA GLU A 93 -23.45 -3.81 -20.77
C GLU A 93 -24.22 -2.87 -21.71
N ALA A 94 -23.75 -1.63 -21.88
CA ALA A 94 -24.39 -0.64 -22.76
C ALA A 94 -24.27 -0.97 -24.27
N ASN A 95 -23.31 -1.79 -24.68
CA ASN A 95 -23.13 -2.20 -26.08
C ASN A 95 -23.86 -3.51 -26.42
N HIS A 96 -24.36 -4.25 -25.42
CA HIS A 96 -25.01 -5.55 -25.60
C HIS A 96 -26.47 -5.60 -25.13
N GLY A 97 -27.03 -4.48 -24.66
CA GLY A 97 -28.46 -4.27 -24.41
C GLY A 97 -29.16 -3.48 -25.52
#